data_AF-A0A7C3QLK7-F1
#
_entry.id   AF-A0A7C3QLK7-F1
#
_cell.length_a   1.000
_cell.length_b   1.000
_cell.length_c   1.000
_cell.angle_alpha   90.00
_cell.angle_beta   90.00
_cell.angle_gamma   90.00
#
_symmetry.space_group_name_H-M   'P 1'
#
loop_
_entity.id
_entity.type
_entity.pdbx_description
1 polymer ?
#
loop_
_entity_poly.entity_id
_entity_poly.type
_entity_poly.pdbx_seq_one_letter_code
_entity_poly.pdbx_strand_id
1 'polypeptide(L)'
;MITQDDIVYMIVTDRFADGDPSNNGDVDRTDLDKRHGGDLLGIIQRMPYLQALGVTTLWITPVYLNPPHAYHGYHPLDFESVDPHLCSPTLGPRGSREVVQRFVRTAHEHGLKVILDIVINHTAPDHPWLKERPSWYDWKGRQAWQWGLPGLDHHNISVYVYFIQNVLEWIPSTGADGVRLDAARHVQTDFWDLFKLYAKGLRPDVTLIGEVWDRDVSRVAPFQAFHGFDPMFDFPLYHAILDVFAYDQGFDRIARPELSEDEPWGVLNHDLHYRNAHQLITFIDNHDSPRFFQLAGGAERRQEAVTRTKLALTFLLTTRGMRPGHKSVSRAEQVPQRGDPRIIGTRSLAPCHLGATRRSRPRSATAEEAGARSAALLSRSPLS
;
A
#
# COMPACT_ATOMS: atom_id res chain seq x y z
N MET A 1 -13.78 10.41 -3.36
CA MET A 1 -13.46 9.88 -2.01
C MET A 1 -13.48 8.37 -2.02
N ILE A 2 -12.55 7.75 -1.29
CA ILE A 2 -12.45 6.30 -1.11
C ILE A 2 -13.30 5.89 0.09
N THR A 3 -13.99 4.76 -0.03
CA THR A 3 -15.06 4.32 0.88
C THR A 3 -14.87 2.86 1.28
N GLN A 4 -15.65 2.38 2.24
CA GLN A 4 -15.62 0.98 2.68
C GLN A 4 -15.93 -0.02 1.55
N ASP A 5 -16.73 0.38 0.56
CA ASP A 5 -17.09 -0.48 -0.57
C ASP A 5 -15.92 -0.72 -1.52
N ASP A 6 -14.90 0.13 -1.46
CA ASP A 6 -13.76 0.04 -2.36
C ASP A 6 -12.89 -1.19 -2.12
N ILE A 7 -12.39 -1.73 -3.22
CA ILE A 7 -11.45 -2.83 -3.27
C ILE A 7 -10.09 -2.27 -3.67
N VAL A 8 -9.20 -2.11 -2.67
CA VAL A 8 -7.89 -1.45 -2.83
C VAL A 8 -6.84 -2.45 -3.28
N TYR A 9 -6.20 -2.18 -4.42
CA TYR A 9 -5.18 -3.03 -5.00
C TYR A 9 -3.84 -2.30 -5.03
N MET A 10 -2.86 -2.84 -4.30
CA MET A 10 -1.51 -2.28 -4.24
C MET A 10 -0.64 -2.76 -5.40
N ILE A 11 0.07 -1.84 -6.06
CA ILE A 11 0.97 -2.06 -7.18
C ILE A 11 2.35 -1.50 -6.83
N VAL A 12 3.37 -2.36 -6.87
CA VAL A 12 4.76 -1.91 -7.01
C VAL A 12 4.99 -1.67 -8.50
N THR A 13 5.06 -0.40 -8.91
CA THR A 13 4.95 0.00 -10.33
C THR A 13 5.99 -0.70 -11.20
N ASP A 14 7.27 -0.68 -10.80
CA ASP A 14 8.38 -1.33 -11.51
C ASP A 14 8.22 -2.86 -11.67
N ARG A 15 7.37 -3.50 -10.86
CA ARG A 15 7.20 -4.96 -10.83
C ARG A 15 5.89 -5.45 -11.44
N PHE A 16 5.06 -4.56 -11.96
CA PHE A 16 3.72 -4.92 -12.40
C PHE A 16 3.65 -5.29 -13.88
N ALA A 17 3.92 -4.32 -14.77
CA ALA A 17 3.91 -4.52 -16.20
C ALA A 17 4.77 -3.46 -16.89
N ASP A 18 5.58 -3.90 -17.84
CA ASP A 18 6.39 -3.06 -18.73
C ASP A 18 5.53 -2.70 -19.95
N GLY A 19 5.15 -1.41 -20.03
CA GLY A 19 4.29 -0.88 -21.08
C GLY A 19 5.05 -0.13 -22.18
N ASP A 20 6.20 0.47 -21.84
CA ASP A 20 7.09 1.19 -22.74
C ASP A 20 8.57 0.81 -22.50
N PRO A 21 9.09 -0.17 -23.25
CA PRO A 21 10.47 -0.61 -23.10
C PRO A 21 11.53 0.46 -23.34
N SER A 22 11.18 1.62 -23.91
CA SER A 22 12.11 2.71 -24.18
C SER A 22 12.53 3.49 -22.93
N ASN A 23 11.77 3.39 -21.83
CA ASN A 23 12.04 4.08 -20.57
C ASN A 23 12.76 3.20 -19.51
N ASN A 24 12.93 1.90 -19.79
CA ASN A 24 13.43 0.90 -18.85
C ASN A 24 14.79 1.23 -18.21
N GLY A 25 15.70 1.84 -18.98
CA GLY A 25 17.08 2.04 -18.54
C GLY A 25 17.82 0.71 -18.34
N ASP A 26 18.62 0.59 -17.27
CA ASP A 26 19.38 -0.62 -16.93
C ASP A 26 18.50 -1.61 -16.14
N VAL A 27 17.75 -2.44 -16.87
CA VAL A 27 16.86 -3.47 -16.30
C VAL A 27 17.58 -4.81 -16.18
N ASP A 28 17.46 -5.44 -15.01
CA ASP A 28 17.89 -6.81 -14.78
C ASP A 28 16.82 -7.56 -13.98
N ARG A 29 16.05 -8.39 -14.68
CA ARG A 29 14.95 -9.15 -14.09
C ARG A 29 15.39 -10.31 -13.22
N THR A 30 16.69 -10.62 -13.19
CA THR A 30 17.24 -11.71 -12.36
C THR A 30 17.74 -11.22 -11.01
N ASP A 31 17.96 -9.91 -10.89
CA ASP A 31 18.39 -9.24 -9.67
C ASP A 31 17.18 -8.55 -9.01
N LEU A 32 16.91 -8.88 -7.76
CA LEU A 32 15.76 -8.33 -7.05
C LEU A 32 16.00 -6.89 -6.61
N ASP A 33 17.24 -6.43 -6.57
CA ASP A 33 17.61 -5.06 -6.17
C ASP A 33 17.66 -4.08 -7.37
N LYS A 34 17.48 -4.59 -8.60
CA LYS A 34 17.48 -3.79 -9.83
C LYS A 34 16.08 -3.59 -10.40
N ARG A 35 15.94 -2.62 -11.30
CA ARG A 35 14.69 -2.33 -12.03
C ARG A 35 14.29 -3.49 -12.92
N HIS A 36 12.98 -3.75 -13.02
CA HIS A 36 12.40 -4.82 -13.84
C HIS A 36 11.62 -4.28 -15.05
N GLY A 37 11.46 -2.96 -15.12
CA GLY A 37 10.95 -2.22 -16.29
C GLY A 37 9.45 -1.93 -16.24
N GLY A 38 8.82 -2.06 -15.08
CA GLY A 38 7.40 -1.72 -14.94
C GLY A 38 7.17 -0.21 -14.92
N ASP A 39 6.10 0.24 -15.55
CA ASP A 39 5.80 1.67 -15.70
C ASP A 39 4.30 1.99 -15.64
N LEU A 40 3.94 3.28 -15.66
CA LEU A 40 2.55 3.71 -15.59
C LEU A 40 1.74 3.25 -16.83
N LEU A 41 2.38 3.16 -18.00
CA LEU A 41 1.73 2.69 -19.21
C LEU A 41 1.36 1.20 -19.10
N GLY A 42 2.22 0.39 -18.49
CA GLY A 42 1.96 -1.01 -18.23
C GLY A 42 0.78 -1.20 -17.27
N ILE A 43 0.62 -0.33 -16.27
CA ILE A 43 -0.59 -0.33 -15.43
C ILE A 43 -1.83 -0.01 -16.27
N ILE A 44 -1.78 1.04 -17.10
CA ILE A 44 -2.88 1.44 -18.00
C ILE A 44 -3.32 0.26 -18.88
N GLN A 45 -2.36 -0.40 -19.53
CA GLN A 45 -2.63 -1.53 -20.41
C GLN A 45 -3.25 -2.74 -19.68
N ARG A 46 -3.13 -2.81 -18.35
CA ARG A 46 -3.68 -3.87 -17.50
C ARG A 46 -4.94 -3.46 -16.71
N MET A 47 -5.44 -2.24 -16.86
CA MET A 47 -6.70 -1.82 -16.21
C MET A 47 -7.89 -2.74 -16.50
N PRO A 48 -8.09 -3.28 -17.73
CA PRO A 48 -9.17 -4.24 -17.97
C PRO A 48 -9.04 -5.52 -17.13
N TYR A 49 -7.81 -5.97 -16.86
CA TYR A 49 -7.56 -7.10 -15.97
C TYR A 49 -7.93 -6.76 -14.52
N LEU A 50 -7.56 -5.57 -14.04
CA LEU A 50 -7.88 -5.10 -12.69
C LEU A 50 -9.39 -4.95 -12.49
N GLN A 51 -10.12 -4.41 -13.49
CA GLN A 51 -11.58 -4.36 -13.47
C GLN A 51 -12.21 -5.76 -13.43
N ALA A 52 -11.69 -6.72 -14.21
CA ALA A 52 -12.19 -8.09 -14.21
C ALA A 52 -11.98 -8.82 -12.87
N LEU A 53 -11.03 -8.37 -12.05
CA LEU A 53 -10.84 -8.83 -10.67
C LEU A 53 -11.82 -8.19 -9.67
N GLY A 54 -12.58 -7.17 -10.08
CA GLY A 54 -13.45 -6.38 -9.19
C GLY A 54 -12.73 -5.28 -8.41
N VAL A 55 -11.49 -4.93 -8.79
CA VAL A 55 -10.76 -3.82 -8.18
C VAL A 55 -11.47 -2.50 -8.48
N THR A 56 -11.57 -1.61 -7.49
CA THR A 56 -12.13 -0.27 -7.66
C THR A 56 -11.14 0.85 -7.33
N THR A 57 -10.05 0.55 -6.64
CA THR A 57 -9.04 1.54 -6.24
C THR A 57 -7.64 0.98 -6.40
N LEU A 58 -6.75 1.75 -7.02
CA LEU A 58 -5.33 1.42 -7.17
C LEU A 58 -4.51 2.20 -6.14
N TRP A 59 -3.61 1.54 -5.43
CA TRP A 59 -2.54 2.18 -4.66
C TRP A 59 -1.22 1.85 -5.33
N ILE A 60 -0.55 2.85 -5.88
CA ILE A 60 0.76 2.69 -6.52
C ILE A 60 1.87 3.17 -5.59
N THR A 61 3.02 2.52 -5.63
CA THR A 61 4.25 2.99 -4.95
C THR A 61 4.65 4.40 -5.39
N PRO A 62 5.51 5.10 -4.63
CA PRO A 62 5.85 6.50 -4.94
C PRO A 62 6.40 6.66 -6.35
N VAL A 63 6.08 7.81 -6.95
CA VAL A 63 6.43 8.12 -8.34
C VAL A 63 7.61 9.08 -8.46
N TYR A 64 8.14 9.59 -7.35
CA TYR A 64 9.23 10.58 -7.32
C TYR A 64 10.47 10.11 -8.05
N LEU A 65 11.30 11.03 -8.53
CA LEU A 65 12.64 10.71 -9.02
C LEU A 65 13.44 10.00 -7.92
N ASN A 66 13.96 8.81 -8.24
CA ASN A 66 14.70 7.95 -7.33
C ASN A 66 16.04 7.53 -7.96
N PRO A 67 17.05 7.14 -7.15
CA PRO A 67 18.25 6.54 -7.70
C PRO A 67 17.90 5.17 -8.33
N PRO A 68 18.69 4.68 -9.31
CA PRO A 68 18.34 3.45 -10.04
C PRO A 68 18.11 2.21 -9.19
N HIS A 69 18.81 2.08 -8.06
CA HIS A 69 18.67 0.95 -7.13
C HIS A 69 17.39 1.02 -6.27
N ALA A 70 16.76 2.19 -6.15
CA ALA A 70 15.54 2.37 -5.37
C ALA A 70 14.30 2.25 -6.25
N TYR A 71 14.17 1.11 -6.95
CA TYR A 71 13.05 0.82 -7.85
C TYR A 71 11.67 0.89 -7.16
N HIS A 72 11.63 0.81 -5.83
CA HIS A 72 10.43 0.88 -5.01
C HIS A 72 9.90 2.31 -4.82
N GLY A 73 10.71 3.35 -5.07
CA GLY A 73 10.27 4.75 -5.03
C GLY A 73 10.48 5.50 -3.70
N TYR A 74 11.01 4.85 -2.67
CA TYR A 74 11.13 5.41 -1.31
C TYR A 74 12.44 6.15 -1.03
N HIS A 75 13.34 6.30 -1.99
CA HIS A 75 14.55 7.12 -1.86
C HIS A 75 14.41 8.36 -2.76
N PRO A 76 13.47 9.28 -2.46
CA PRO A 76 13.25 10.44 -3.32
C PRO A 76 14.55 11.26 -3.38
N LEU A 77 14.96 11.59 -4.60
CA LEU A 77 16.02 12.55 -4.96
C LEU A 77 15.45 13.92 -5.32
N ASP A 78 14.19 13.94 -5.74
CA ASP A 78 13.42 15.14 -6.05
C ASP A 78 11.93 14.84 -5.85
N PHE A 79 11.28 15.62 -4.98
CA PHE A 79 9.85 15.51 -4.65
C PHE A 79 8.93 16.18 -5.68
N GLU A 80 9.49 16.86 -6.69
CA GLU A 80 8.72 17.59 -7.69
C GLU A 80 8.59 16.85 -9.03
N SER A 81 9.58 16.02 -9.35
CA SER A 81 9.66 15.27 -10.60
C SER A 81 9.23 13.82 -10.44
N VAL A 82 8.61 13.25 -11.48
CA VAL A 82 8.36 11.80 -11.60
C VAL A 82 9.61 11.11 -12.11
N ASP A 83 9.90 9.90 -11.61
CA ASP A 83 11.03 9.13 -12.10
C ASP A 83 10.87 8.81 -13.59
N PRO A 84 11.86 9.15 -14.43
CA PRO A 84 11.71 8.97 -15.86
C PRO A 84 11.50 7.52 -16.32
N HIS A 85 11.88 6.50 -15.53
CA HIS A 85 11.55 5.10 -15.87
C HIS A 85 10.06 4.76 -15.75
N LEU A 86 9.27 5.59 -15.08
CA LEU A 86 7.84 5.38 -14.92
C LEU A 86 7.01 6.04 -16.02
N CYS A 87 7.58 7.03 -16.74
CA CYS A 87 6.81 7.91 -17.62
C CYS A 87 7.49 8.34 -18.92
N SER A 88 8.80 8.60 -18.95
CA SER A 88 9.65 8.93 -20.11
C SER A 88 10.90 9.73 -19.64
N PRO A 89 12.11 9.50 -20.20
CA PRO A 89 13.33 10.27 -19.91
C PRO A 89 13.33 11.75 -20.33
N THR A 90 12.34 12.20 -21.10
CA THR A 90 12.39 13.52 -21.79
C THR A 90 11.57 14.63 -21.13
N LEU A 91 10.88 14.34 -20.02
CA LEU A 91 9.94 15.26 -19.40
C LEU A 91 10.57 15.98 -18.20
N GLY A 92 10.53 17.31 -18.17
CA GLY A 92 10.84 18.09 -16.97
C GLY A 92 9.75 17.97 -15.89
N PRO A 93 9.92 18.59 -14.70
CA PRO A 93 9.05 18.36 -13.54
C PRO A 93 7.55 18.50 -13.84
N ARG A 94 7.14 19.59 -14.51
CA ARG A 94 5.73 19.80 -14.90
C ARG A 94 5.21 18.78 -15.90
N GLY A 95 5.98 18.48 -16.95
CA GLY A 95 5.60 17.44 -17.93
C GLY A 95 5.51 16.05 -17.31
N SER A 96 6.33 15.79 -16.30
CA SER A 96 6.34 14.51 -15.58
C SER A 96 5.06 14.32 -14.74
N ARG A 97 4.57 15.37 -14.07
CA ARG A 97 3.28 15.35 -13.33
C ARG A 97 2.06 15.18 -14.24
N GLU A 98 2.09 15.74 -15.45
CA GLU A 98 1.02 15.58 -16.45
C GLU A 98 0.84 14.12 -16.86
N VAL A 99 1.91 13.31 -16.84
CA VAL A 99 1.79 11.86 -17.09
C VAL A 99 1.02 11.16 -15.97
N VAL A 100 1.28 11.52 -14.72
CA VAL A 100 0.51 10.98 -13.58
C VAL A 100 -0.94 11.45 -13.65
N GLN A 101 -1.19 12.70 -14.04
CA GLN A 101 -2.55 13.19 -14.27
C GLN A 101 -3.27 12.40 -15.37
N ARG A 102 -2.59 12.08 -16.48
CA ARG A 102 -3.15 11.22 -17.54
C ARG A 102 -3.42 9.81 -17.03
N PHE A 103 -2.51 9.22 -16.27
CA PHE A 103 -2.70 7.92 -15.63
C PHE A 103 -3.95 7.90 -14.76
N VAL A 104 -4.10 8.88 -13.86
CA VAL A 104 -5.27 9.00 -12.98
C VAL A 104 -6.55 9.18 -13.80
N ARG A 105 -6.55 10.06 -14.81
CA ARG A 105 -7.70 10.26 -15.69
C ARG A 105 -8.11 8.97 -16.40
N THR A 106 -7.16 8.23 -16.94
CA THR A 106 -7.43 6.95 -17.61
C THR A 106 -7.92 5.90 -16.60
N ALA A 107 -7.43 5.91 -15.35
CA ALA A 107 -7.99 5.08 -14.28
C ALA A 107 -9.47 5.43 -14.02
N HIS A 108 -9.80 6.72 -13.92
CA HIS A 108 -11.18 7.19 -13.74
C HIS A 108 -12.10 6.79 -14.90
N GLU A 109 -11.63 6.84 -16.14
CA GLU A 109 -12.35 6.35 -17.32
C GLU A 109 -12.65 4.84 -17.24
N HIS A 110 -11.84 4.09 -16.51
CA HIS A 110 -12.05 2.67 -16.19
C HIS A 110 -12.76 2.47 -14.84
N GLY A 111 -13.33 3.51 -14.24
CA GLY A 111 -14.03 3.41 -12.94
C GLY A 111 -13.11 3.04 -11.77
N LEU A 112 -11.80 3.28 -11.90
CA LEU A 112 -10.79 3.02 -10.89
C LEU A 112 -10.37 4.34 -10.22
N LYS A 113 -10.41 4.38 -8.88
CA LYS A 113 -9.80 5.45 -8.08
C LYS A 113 -8.30 5.25 -7.95
N VAL A 114 -7.55 6.30 -7.65
CA VAL A 114 -6.09 6.24 -7.46
C VAL A 114 -5.65 6.84 -6.14
N ILE A 115 -4.85 6.08 -5.40
CA ILE A 115 -4.07 6.49 -4.23
C ILE A 115 -2.62 6.66 -4.66
N LEU A 116 -2.09 7.87 -4.49
CA LEU A 116 -0.65 8.13 -4.64
C LEU A 116 0.06 7.95 -3.30
N ASP A 117 1.28 7.45 -3.35
CA ASP A 117 2.14 7.27 -2.19
C ASP A 117 3.10 8.45 -2.04
N ILE A 118 3.05 9.11 -0.89
CA ILE A 118 3.80 10.33 -0.59
C ILE A 118 4.75 10.04 0.57
N VAL A 119 6.04 10.11 0.25
CA VAL A 119 7.15 10.08 1.19
C VAL A 119 7.42 11.49 1.68
N ILE A 120 7.32 11.73 2.99
CA ILE A 120 7.65 13.03 3.59
C ILE A 120 8.65 12.92 4.74
N ASN A 121 8.88 11.71 5.26
CA ASN A 121 9.62 11.49 6.49
C ASN A 121 11.15 11.49 6.31
N HIS A 122 11.65 11.14 5.13
CA HIS A 122 13.08 11.10 4.79
C HIS A 122 13.35 11.44 3.32
N THR A 123 14.65 11.55 2.98
CA THR A 123 15.14 11.65 1.59
C THR A 123 16.08 10.48 1.24
N ALA A 124 16.49 10.38 -0.02
CA ALA A 124 17.62 9.52 -0.40
C ALA A 124 18.92 9.90 0.36
N PRO A 125 19.87 8.96 0.56
CA PRO A 125 21.17 9.24 1.20
C PRO A 125 22.08 10.19 0.41
N ASP A 126 21.80 10.40 -0.87
CA ASP A 126 22.51 11.27 -1.80
C ASP A 126 21.68 12.47 -2.26
N HIS A 127 20.58 12.77 -1.56
CA HIS A 127 19.72 13.91 -1.87
C HIS A 127 20.50 15.26 -1.80
N PRO A 128 20.34 16.18 -2.78
CA PRO A 128 21.07 17.45 -2.80
C PRO A 128 20.91 18.30 -1.53
N TRP A 129 19.74 18.27 -0.90
CA TRP A 129 19.45 18.97 0.36
C TRP A 129 20.36 18.60 1.52
N LEU A 130 21.01 17.42 1.52
CA LEU A 130 21.99 17.10 2.58
C LEU A 130 23.14 18.11 2.62
N LYS A 131 23.49 18.69 1.45
CA LYS A 131 24.51 19.74 1.31
C LYS A 131 23.89 21.14 1.32
N GLU A 132 22.78 21.30 0.59
CA GLU A 132 22.17 22.62 0.36
C GLU A 132 21.34 23.12 1.56
N ARG A 133 20.73 22.20 2.30
CA ARG A 133 19.77 22.47 3.38
C ARG A 133 20.00 21.54 4.59
N PRO A 134 21.21 21.47 5.15
CA PRO A 134 21.50 20.53 6.25
C PRO A 134 20.64 20.78 7.50
N SER A 135 20.11 21.99 7.71
CA SER A 135 19.20 22.31 8.82
C SER A 135 17.80 21.69 8.68
N TRP A 136 17.47 21.12 7.53
CA TRP A 136 16.18 20.44 7.31
C TRP A 136 16.13 19.02 7.90
N TYR A 137 17.27 18.49 8.35
CA TYR A 137 17.40 17.13 8.81
C TYR A 137 17.54 17.04 10.33
N ASP A 138 16.92 16.02 10.92
CA ASP A 138 16.99 15.73 12.35
C ASP A 138 18.25 14.94 12.70
N TRP A 139 19.46 15.51 12.61
CA TRP A 139 20.70 14.72 12.76
C TRP A 139 20.90 13.97 14.08
N LYS A 140 20.14 14.30 15.14
CA LYS A 140 20.38 13.81 16.50
C LYS A 140 19.12 13.29 17.20
N GLY A 141 17.95 13.55 16.66
CA GLY A 141 16.70 13.16 17.27
C GLY A 141 16.26 11.76 16.87
N ARG A 142 15.05 11.42 17.29
CA ARG A 142 14.47 10.09 17.09
C ARG A 142 14.18 9.80 15.62
N GLN A 143 14.11 10.83 14.78
CA GLN A 143 13.84 10.69 13.36
C GLN A 143 15.12 10.76 12.53
N ALA A 144 16.32 10.83 13.12
CA ALA A 144 17.56 11.03 12.38
C ALA A 144 17.78 10.09 11.20
N TRP A 145 17.47 8.81 11.42
CA TRP A 145 17.67 7.78 10.43
C TRP A 145 16.49 6.83 10.43
N GLN A 146 15.84 6.72 9.28
CA GLN A 146 14.71 5.83 9.05
C GLN A 146 15.17 4.78 8.05
N TRP A 147 15.41 3.56 8.51
CA TRP A 147 15.97 2.47 7.68
C TRP A 147 17.30 2.81 6.98
N GLY A 148 18.12 3.68 7.59
CA GLY A 148 19.38 4.15 7.00
C GLY A 148 19.23 5.36 6.08
N LEU A 149 18.03 5.92 5.96
CA LEU A 149 17.73 7.12 5.17
C LEU A 149 17.73 8.37 6.08
N PRO A 150 18.30 9.50 5.62
CA PRO A 150 18.31 10.75 6.38
C PRO A 150 16.91 11.29 6.61
N GLY A 151 16.53 11.45 7.88
CA GLY A 151 15.21 11.91 8.27
C GLY A 151 15.05 13.42 8.33
N LEU A 152 13.88 13.89 7.89
CA LEU A 152 13.50 15.29 7.84
C LEU A 152 12.91 15.77 9.17
N ASP A 153 13.33 16.94 9.64
CA ASP A 153 12.81 17.55 10.86
C ASP A 153 11.57 18.41 10.56
N HIS A 154 10.38 17.89 10.83
CA HIS A 154 9.15 18.66 10.64
C HIS A 154 8.91 19.71 11.74
N HIS A 155 9.78 19.86 12.75
CA HIS A 155 9.74 21.08 13.58
C HIS A 155 10.37 22.28 12.86
N ASN A 156 11.20 22.04 11.84
CA ASN A 156 11.71 23.09 11.00
C ASN A 156 10.56 23.64 10.14
N ILE A 157 10.19 24.89 10.36
CA ILE A 157 9.09 25.55 9.64
C ILE A 157 9.26 25.51 8.11
N SER A 158 10.50 25.46 7.61
CA SER A 158 10.77 25.37 6.17
C SER A 158 10.40 24.01 5.61
N VAL A 159 10.72 22.93 6.32
CA VAL A 159 10.32 21.56 5.97
C VAL A 159 8.80 21.43 6.05
N TYR A 160 8.23 21.94 7.14
CA TYR A 160 6.80 21.95 7.40
C TYR A 160 6.02 22.59 6.25
N VAL A 161 6.39 23.83 5.87
CA VAL A 161 5.73 24.57 4.78
C VAL A 161 5.96 23.89 3.43
N TYR A 162 7.17 23.38 3.17
CA TYR A 162 7.47 22.70 1.93
C TYR A 162 6.57 21.48 1.70
N PHE A 163 6.44 20.58 2.68
CA PHE A 163 5.64 19.36 2.48
C PHE A 163 4.14 19.61 2.46
N ILE A 164 3.64 20.62 3.18
CA ILE A 164 2.25 21.07 2.99
C ILE A 164 2.07 21.54 1.55
N GLN A 165 2.92 22.42 1.03
CA GLN A 165 2.80 22.92 -0.34
C GLN A 165 2.96 21.81 -1.38
N ASN A 166 3.97 20.94 -1.23
CA ASN A 166 4.24 19.86 -2.16
C ASN A 166 3.02 18.93 -2.31
N VAL A 167 2.42 18.49 -1.21
CA VAL A 167 1.25 17.60 -1.28
C VAL A 167 0.01 18.34 -1.79
N LEU A 168 -0.16 19.60 -1.42
CA LEU A 168 -1.23 20.46 -1.95
C LEU A 168 -1.06 20.76 -3.45
N GLU A 169 0.12 20.59 -4.03
CA GLU A 169 0.32 20.65 -5.48
C GLU A 169 0.00 19.30 -6.14
N TRP A 170 0.52 18.19 -5.60
CA TRP A 170 0.33 16.85 -6.16
C TRP A 170 -1.13 16.44 -6.27
N ILE A 171 -1.93 16.69 -5.22
CA ILE A 171 -3.33 16.27 -5.17
C ILE A 171 -4.16 16.91 -6.31
N PRO A 172 -4.25 18.25 -6.45
CA PRO A 172 -5.02 18.86 -7.52
C PRO A 172 -4.36 18.69 -8.89
N SER A 173 -3.02 18.65 -8.99
CA SER A 173 -2.37 18.54 -10.30
C SER A 173 -2.61 17.18 -10.95
N THR A 174 -2.66 16.12 -10.15
CA THR A 174 -2.86 14.74 -10.66
C THR A 174 -4.32 14.33 -10.69
N GLY A 175 -5.16 14.90 -9.83
CA GLY A 175 -6.55 14.48 -9.67
C GLY A 175 -6.73 13.20 -8.83
N ALA A 176 -5.71 12.75 -8.10
CA ALA A 176 -5.79 11.56 -7.27
C ALA A 176 -6.93 11.63 -6.23
N ASP A 177 -7.50 10.47 -5.90
CA ASP A 177 -8.63 10.30 -4.96
C ASP A 177 -8.18 10.15 -3.51
N GLY A 178 -6.91 9.79 -3.32
CA GLY A 178 -6.29 9.66 -2.02
C GLY A 178 -4.78 9.80 -2.07
N VAL A 179 -4.21 10.09 -0.91
CA VAL A 179 -2.76 10.06 -0.68
C VAL A 179 -2.48 9.16 0.51
N ARG A 180 -1.55 8.22 0.32
CA ARG A 180 -0.96 7.41 1.38
C ARG A 180 0.29 8.13 1.87
N LEU A 181 0.34 8.39 3.17
CA LEU A 181 1.43 9.10 3.81
C LEU A 181 2.35 8.09 4.48
N ASP A 182 3.54 7.96 3.91
CA ASP A 182 4.56 7.00 4.34
C ASP A 182 5.08 7.30 5.74
N ALA A 183 5.23 6.24 6.53
CA ALA A 183 5.81 6.24 7.85
C ALA A 183 5.26 7.36 8.74
N ALA A 184 3.92 7.47 8.83
CA ALA A 184 3.26 8.61 9.48
C ALA A 184 3.63 8.77 10.96
N ARG A 185 4.02 7.67 11.60
CA ARG A 185 4.62 7.61 12.95
C ARG A 185 5.90 8.44 13.10
N HIS A 186 6.66 8.55 12.02
CA HIS A 186 7.98 9.19 12.00
C HIS A 186 7.89 10.70 11.75
N VAL A 187 6.68 11.22 11.58
CA VAL A 187 6.38 12.64 11.48
C VAL A 187 5.69 13.09 12.76
N GLN A 188 5.96 14.32 13.15
CA GLN A 188 5.43 14.97 14.33
C GLN A 188 3.89 15.04 14.25
N THR A 189 3.19 14.82 15.37
CA THR A 189 1.73 14.68 15.35
C THR A 189 0.98 15.98 15.06
N ASP A 190 1.55 17.13 15.44
CA ASP A 190 1.03 18.47 15.15
C ASP A 190 1.14 18.85 13.66
N PHE A 191 2.05 18.24 12.90
CA PHE A 191 2.07 18.36 11.45
C PHE A 191 0.77 17.87 10.83
N TRP A 192 0.26 16.73 11.28
CA TRP A 192 -0.90 16.08 10.68
C TRP A 192 -2.19 16.86 10.86
N ASP A 193 -2.35 17.56 11.98
CA ASP A 193 -3.54 18.34 12.29
C ASP A 193 -3.72 19.50 11.29
N LEU A 194 -2.66 20.27 11.04
CA LEU A 194 -2.70 21.35 10.04
C LEU A 194 -2.66 20.80 8.61
N PHE A 195 -1.88 19.74 8.36
CA PHE A 195 -1.83 19.11 7.05
C PHE A 195 -3.24 18.70 6.59
N LYS A 196 -4.02 18.04 7.47
CA LYS A 196 -5.42 17.69 7.17
C LYS A 196 -6.23 18.94 6.86
N LEU A 197 -6.13 19.99 7.68
CA LEU A 197 -6.90 21.21 7.51
C LEU A 197 -6.70 21.81 6.11
N TYR A 198 -5.44 21.93 5.67
CA TYR A 198 -5.13 22.45 4.34
C TYR A 198 -5.55 21.49 3.22
N ALA A 199 -5.23 20.20 3.34
CA ALA A 199 -5.54 19.21 2.32
C ALA A 199 -7.05 19.09 2.07
N LYS A 200 -7.84 19.03 3.16
CA LYS A 200 -9.31 18.97 3.09
C LYS A 200 -9.93 20.30 2.71
N GLY A 201 -9.30 21.43 3.05
CA GLY A 201 -9.75 22.75 2.59
C GLY A 201 -9.63 22.91 1.08
N LEU A 202 -8.57 22.37 0.47
CA LEU A 202 -8.35 22.41 -0.97
C LEU A 202 -9.14 21.34 -1.74
N ARG A 203 -9.16 20.11 -1.22
CA ARG A 203 -9.85 18.96 -1.81
C ARG A 203 -10.59 18.19 -0.71
N PRO A 204 -11.84 18.56 -0.39
CA PRO A 204 -12.62 17.90 0.66
C PRO A 204 -12.82 16.39 0.43
N ASP A 205 -12.78 15.96 -0.83
CA ASP A 205 -13.01 14.61 -1.31
C ASP A 205 -11.76 13.72 -1.34
N VAL A 206 -10.55 14.28 -1.16
CA VAL A 206 -9.30 13.50 -1.12
C VAL A 206 -9.25 12.67 0.16
N THR A 207 -8.82 11.41 0.06
CA THR A 207 -8.71 10.51 1.22
C THR A 207 -7.27 10.55 1.76
N LEU A 208 -7.08 10.87 3.03
CA LEU A 208 -5.75 10.89 3.67
C LEU A 208 -5.52 9.59 4.43
N ILE A 209 -4.59 8.77 3.93
CA ILE A 209 -4.37 7.40 4.40
C ILE A 209 -3.04 7.35 5.15
N GLY A 210 -3.06 6.91 6.41
CA GLY A 210 -1.86 6.87 7.25
C GLY A 210 -1.24 5.49 7.35
N GLU A 211 0.09 5.44 7.31
CA GLU A 211 0.84 4.23 7.65
C GLU A 211 1.48 4.34 9.04
N VAL A 212 1.05 3.48 9.95
CA VAL A 212 1.70 3.29 11.26
C VAL A 212 1.91 1.81 11.48
N TRP A 213 3.12 1.34 11.19
CA TRP A 213 3.47 -0.07 11.38
C TRP A 213 3.57 -0.41 12.86
N ASP A 214 2.50 -0.96 13.43
CA ASP A 214 2.49 -1.48 14.79
C ASP A 214 1.49 -2.63 14.97
N ARG A 215 1.80 -3.52 15.91
CA ARG A 215 0.89 -4.58 16.36
C ARG A 215 -0.16 -4.03 17.32
N ASP A 216 0.15 -2.97 18.05
CA ASP A 216 -0.67 -2.42 19.12
C ASP A 216 -1.63 -1.34 18.60
N VAL A 217 -2.93 -1.61 18.74
CA VAL A 217 -4.00 -0.68 18.33
C VAL A 217 -3.88 0.67 19.03
N SER A 218 -3.41 0.72 20.28
CA SER A 218 -3.23 1.96 21.03
C SER A 218 -2.22 2.92 20.38
N ARG A 219 -1.35 2.41 19.50
CA ARG A 219 -0.36 3.20 18.77
C ARG A 219 -0.81 3.60 17.37
N VAL A 220 -1.82 2.93 16.81
CA VAL A 220 -2.35 3.19 15.46
C VAL A 220 -3.63 4.02 15.53
N ALA A 221 -4.58 3.64 16.38
CA ALA A 221 -5.88 4.29 16.50
C ALA A 221 -5.85 5.80 16.75
N PRO A 222 -4.92 6.36 17.57
CA PRO A 222 -4.83 7.81 17.77
C PRO A 222 -4.66 8.61 16.48
N PHE A 223 -4.03 8.05 15.44
CA PHE A 223 -3.83 8.76 14.17
C PHE A 223 -5.14 8.97 13.41
N GLN A 224 -6.07 8.01 13.48
CA GLN A 224 -7.42 8.17 12.90
C GLN A 224 -8.36 8.98 13.79
N ALA A 225 -8.22 8.79 15.11
CA ALA A 225 -9.09 9.41 16.10
C ALA A 225 -8.79 10.90 16.29
N PHE A 226 -7.52 11.27 16.30
CA PHE A 226 -7.08 12.61 16.69
C PHE A 226 -6.23 13.30 15.61
N HIS A 227 -5.32 12.58 14.94
CA HIS A 227 -4.34 13.20 14.00
C HIS A 227 -4.80 13.24 12.54
N GLY A 228 -6.10 13.32 12.34
CA GLY A 228 -6.64 13.81 11.08
C GLY A 228 -6.70 12.84 9.91
N PHE A 229 -6.19 11.62 10.01
CA PHE A 229 -6.31 10.60 8.97
C PHE A 229 -7.75 10.10 8.77
N ASP A 230 -8.10 9.74 7.53
CA ASP A 230 -9.39 9.16 7.18
C ASP A 230 -9.38 7.65 7.46
N PRO A 231 -8.62 6.83 6.71
CA PRO A 231 -8.28 5.48 7.14
C PRO A 231 -6.81 5.35 7.55
N MET A 232 -6.54 4.34 8.38
CA MET A 232 -5.19 3.84 8.64
C MET A 232 -5.04 2.46 8.01
N PHE A 233 -3.81 2.07 7.69
CA PHE A 233 -3.50 0.65 7.45
C PHE A 233 -3.63 -0.15 8.73
N ASP A 234 -4.38 -1.25 8.67
CA ASP A 234 -4.67 -2.09 9.83
C ASP A 234 -3.57 -3.13 10.08
N PHE A 235 -2.38 -2.63 10.44
CA PHE A 235 -1.26 -3.49 10.86
C PHE A 235 -1.57 -4.40 12.05
N PRO A 236 -2.35 -3.97 13.07
CA PRO A 236 -2.78 -4.86 14.14
C PRO A 236 -3.55 -6.07 13.61
N LEU A 237 -4.55 -5.86 12.75
CA LEU A 237 -5.32 -6.97 12.18
C LEU A 237 -4.48 -7.82 11.23
N TYR A 238 -3.61 -7.21 10.42
CA TYR A 238 -2.65 -7.93 9.58
C TYR A 238 -1.80 -8.91 10.41
N HIS A 239 -1.25 -8.46 11.54
CA HIS A 239 -0.46 -9.31 12.41
C HIS A 239 -1.27 -10.42 13.07
N ALA A 240 -2.51 -10.15 13.51
CA ALA A 240 -3.40 -11.18 14.03
C ALA A 240 -3.79 -12.22 12.97
N ILE A 241 -4.03 -11.80 11.73
CA ILE A 241 -4.29 -12.69 10.58
C ILE A 241 -3.08 -13.60 10.32
N LEU A 242 -1.86 -13.06 10.36
CA LEU A 242 -0.65 -13.88 10.23
C LEU A 242 -0.53 -14.88 11.37
N ASP A 243 -0.68 -14.43 12.62
CA ASP A 243 -0.57 -15.29 13.79
C ASP A 243 -1.56 -16.46 13.70
N VAL A 244 -2.83 -16.21 13.33
CA VAL A 244 -3.85 -17.25 13.19
C VAL A 244 -3.64 -18.12 11.95
N PHE A 245 -3.65 -17.53 10.75
CA PHE A 245 -3.78 -18.31 9.52
C PHE A 245 -2.43 -18.77 8.95
N ALA A 246 -1.34 -18.01 9.17
CA ALA A 246 -0.01 -18.40 8.71
C ALA A 246 0.74 -19.21 9.79
N TYR A 247 0.62 -18.84 11.06
CA TYR A 247 1.38 -19.43 12.17
C TYR A 247 0.58 -20.32 13.12
N ASP A 248 -0.67 -20.62 12.78
CA ASP A 248 -1.51 -21.62 13.48
C ASP A 248 -1.73 -21.30 14.97
N GLN A 249 -1.82 -20.00 15.31
CA GLN A 249 -2.20 -19.54 16.64
C GLN A 249 -3.72 -19.53 16.83
N GLY A 250 -4.16 -19.41 18.07
CA GLY A 250 -5.58 -19.37 18.41
C GLY A 250 -6.31 -18.15 17.84
N PHE A 251 -7.57 -18.33 17.47
CA PHE A 251 -8.42 -17.27 16.91
C PHE A 251 -8.70 -16.12 17.92
N ASP A 252 -8.38 -16.32 19.20
CA ASP A 252 -8.43 -15.31 20.25
C ASP A 252 -7.58 -14.06 19.93
N ARG A 253 -6.54 -14.20 19.09
CA ARG A 253 -5.76 -13.05 18.59
C ARG A 253 -6.59 -12.09 17.74
N ILE A 254 -7.58 -12.61 17.01
CA ILE A 254 -8.47 -11.81 16.15
C ILE A 254 -9.70 -11.37 16.95
N ALA A 255 -10.40 -12.33 17.56
CA ALA A 255 -11.64 -12.09 18.26
C ALA A 255 -11.67 -12.88 19.57
N ARG A 256 -11.66 -12.14 20.69
CA ARG A 256 -11.85 -12.71 22.02
C ARG A 256 -12.69 -11.73 22.83
N PRO A 257 -13.97 -12.05 23.14
CA PRO A 257 -14.70 -11.26 24.11
C PRO A 257 -13.97 -11.31 25.46
N GLU A 258 -14.03 -10.23 26.24
CA GLU A 258 -13.45 -10.19 27.58
C GLU A 258 -14.13 -11.24 28.47
N LEU A 259 -13.43 -12.34 28.76
CA LEU A 259 -13.94 -13.40 29.64
C LEU A 259 -13.49 -13.17 31.09
N SER A 260 -12.41 -12.41 31.31
CA SER A 260 -11.91 -11.94 32.60
C SER A 260 -10.99 -10.72 32.44
N GLU A 261 -10.78 -9.97 33.53
CA GLU A 261 -9.94 -8.75 33.54
C GLU A 261 -8.46 -9.02 33.17
N ASP A 262 -7.98 -10.25 33.37
CA ASP A 262 -6.59 -10.63 33.13
C ASP A 262 -6.30 -11.08 31.68
N GLU A 263 -7.34 -11.22 30.85
CA GLU A 263 -7.20 -11.76 29.50
C GLU A 263 -7.11 -10.66 28.44
N PRO A 264 -6.09 -10.68 27.56
CA PRO A 264 -5.97 -9.68 26.51
C PRO A 264 -7.09 -9.86 25.49
N TRP A 265 -7.65 -8.73 25.07
CA TRP A 265 -8.62 -8.63 24.01
C TRP A 265 -8.05 -9.10 22.65
N GLY A 266 -8.92 -9.65 21.81
CA GLY A 266 -8.62 -9.83 20.40
C GLY A 266 -8.57 -8.48 19.68
N VAL A 267 -7.87 -8.39 18.55
CA VAL A 267 -7.71 -7.13 17.82
C VAL A 267 -9.05 -6.46 17.48
N LEU A 268 -10.07 -7.22 17.09
CA LEU A 268 -11.39 -6.65 16.75
C LEU A 268 -12.12 -6.03 17.94
N ASN A 269 -11.80 -6.43 19.17
CA ASN A 269 -12.39 -5.83 20.38
C ASN A 269 -11.88 -4.40 20.60
N HIS A 270 -10.69 -4.07 20.09
CA HIS A 270 -10.12 -2.72 20.14
C HIS A 270 -10.71 -1.77 19.08
N ASP A 271 -11.67 -2.22 18.26
CA ASP A 271 -12.30 -1.39 17.21
C ASP A 271 -12.93 -0.10 17.75
N LEU A 272 -13.36 -0.10 19.03
CA LEU A 272 -13.91 1.07 19.71
C LEU A 272 -12.91 2.23 19.90
N HIS A 273 -11.60 1.98 19.76
CA HIS A 273 -10.58 3.02 19.84
C HIS A 273 -10.42 3.79 18.53
N TYR A 274 -10.87 3.22 17.42
CA TYR A 274 -10.87 3.87 16.12
C TYR A 274 -12.08 4.79 15.97
N ARG A 275 -11.91 5.93 15.28
CA ARG A 275 -13.03 6.80 14.90
C ARG A 275 -14.02 6.06 14.00
N ASN A 276 -13.50 5.23 13.09
CA ASN A 276 -14.30 4.33 12.27
C ASN A 276 -13.47 3.12 11.81
N ALA A 277 -13.59 2.00 12.52
CA ALA A 277 -12.89 0.76 12.19
C ALA A 277 -13.29 0.18 10.82
N HIS A 278 -14.51 0.48 10.33
CA HIS A 278 -14.97 0.05 9.01
C HIS A 278 -14.26 0.74 7.84
N GLN A 279 -13.56 1.85 8.10
CA GLN A 279 -12.77 2.54 7.10
C GLN A 279 -11.30 2.10 7.08
N LEU A 280 -10.84 1.22 7.95
CA LEU A 280 -9.43 0.79 7.95
C LEU A 280 -9.07 0.00 6.69
N ILE A 281 -7.85 0.17 6.18
CA ILE A 281 -7.36 -0.61 5.04
C ILE A 281 -6.79 -1.92 5.56
N THR A 282 -7.48 -3.02 5.24
CA THR A 282 -7.11 -4.36 5.69
C THR A 282 -6.34 -5.11 4.60
N PHE A 283 -5.36 -5.93 4.97
CA PHE A 283 -4.51 -6.67 4.05
C PHE A 283 -3.85 -7.88 4.73
N ILE A 284 -3.36 -8.83 3.93
CA ILE A 284 -2.63 -10.03 4.41
C ILE A 284 -1.13 -9.98 4.14
N ASP A 285 -0.68 -9.05 3.29
CA ASP A 285 0.71 -8.74 3.01
C ASP A 285 0.79 -7.41 2.22
N ASN A 286 1.95 -6.75 2.19
CA ASN A 286 2.21 -5.54 1.41
C ASN A 286 3.54 -5.68 0.64
N HIS A 287 4.25 -4.59 0.36
CA HIS A 287 5.54 -4.61 -0.33
C HIS A 287 6.74 -4.73 0.62
N ASP A 288 6.56 -4.47 1.91
CA ASP A 288 7.61 -4.58 2.93
C ASP A 288 7.60 -5.93 3.66
N SER A 289 6.55 -6.72 3.41
CA SER A 289 6.33 -8.03 4.04
C SER A 289 6.62 -9.17 3.07
N PRO A 290 7.14 -10.32 3.56
CA PRO A 290 7.07 -11.56 2.80
C PRO A 290 5.63 -11.87 2.38
N ARG A 291 5.46 -12.54 1.24
CA ARG A 291 4.13 -12.97 0.78
C ARG A 291 3.48 -13.89 1.81
N PHE A 292 2.19 -13.69 2.07
CA PHE A 292 1.40 -14.55 2.97
C PHE A 292 1.52 -16.02 2.57
N PHE A 293 1.44 -16.31 1.27
CA PHE A 293 1.58 -17.65 0.71
C PHE A 293 2.91 -18.31 1.13
N GLN A 294 4.01 -17.55 1.15
CA GLN A 294 5.32 -18.06 1.56
C GLN A 294 5.34 -18.37 3.06
N LEU A 295 4.78 -17.48 3.88
CA LEU A 295 4.68 -17.67 5.34
C LEU A 295 3.78 -18.86 5.71
N ALA A 296 2.73 -19.11 4.92
CA ALA A 296 1.77 -20.19 5.10
C ALA A 296 2.26 -21.58 4.62
N GLY A 297 3.56 -21.73 4.30
CA GLY A 297 4.18 -22.99 3.89
C GLY A 297 4.79 -22.98 2.50
N GLY A 298 4.54 -21.94 1.70
CA GLY A 298 5.21 -21.70 0.43
C GLY A 298 5.07 -22.84 -0.59
N ALA A 299 6.06 -22.94 -1.48
CA ALA A 299 6.09 -23.99 -2.49
C ALA A 299 6.24 -25.40 -1.89
N GLU A 300 6.96 -25.53 -0.78
CA GLU A 300 7.22 -26.81 -0.11
C GLU A 300 5.94 -27.47 0.41
N ARG A 301 5.02 -26.66 0.97
CA ARG A 301 3.70 -27.11 1.45
C ARG A 301 2.58 -26.45 0.65
N ARG A 302 2.70 -26.48 -0.69
CA ARG A 302 1.81 -25.75 -1.61
C ARG A 302 0.31 -25.91 -1.33
N GLN A 303 -0.16 -27.14 -1.09
CA GLN A 303 -1.60 -27.38 -0.87
C GLN A 303 -2.10 -26.74 0.44
N GLU A 304 -1.27 -26.79 1.47
CA GLU A 304 -1.54 -26.15 2.75
C GLU A 304 -1.51 -24.62 2.60
N ALA A 305 -0.47 -24.09 1.95
CA ALA A 305 -0.32 -22.66 1.69
C ALA A 305 -1.50 -22.10 0.87
N VAL A 306 -1.98 -22.81 -0.16
CA VAL A 306 -3.20 -22.43 -0.91
C VAL A 306 -4.43 -22.41 0.01
N THR A 307 -4.60 -23.44 0.84
CA THR A 307 -5.74 -23.54 1.75
C THR A 307 -5.74 -22.40 2.78
N ARG A 308 -4.61 -22.18 3.46
CA ARG A 308 -4.44 -21.09 4.43
C ARG A 308 -4.63 -19.72 3.80
N THR A 309 -4.10 -19.49 2.59
CA THR A 309 -4.28 -18.23 1.86
C THR A 309 -5.76 -17.98 1.53
N LYS A 310 -6.48 -19.01 1.08
CA LYS A 310 -7.93 -18.89 0.82
C LYS A 310 -8.69 -18.58 2.09
N LEU A 311 -8.39 -19.23 3.21
CA LEU A 311 -9.05 -18.95 4.50
C LEU A 311 -8.81 -17.51 4.96
N ALA A 312 -7.56 -17.04 4.91
CA ALA A 312 -7.21 -15.68 5.28
C ALA A 312 -7.91 -14.64 4.39
N LEU A 313 -7.96 -14.87 3.06
CA LEU A 313 -8.68 -13.99 2.13
C LEU A 313 -10.20 -14.02 2.35
N THR A 314 -10.79 -15.20 2.59
CA THR A 314 -12.22 -15.30 2.92
C THR A 314 -12.54 -14.52 4.18
N PHE A 315 -11.72 -14.64 5.23
CA PHE A 315 -11.89 -13.85 6.44
C PHE A 315 -11.80 -12.34 6.14
N LEU A 316 -10.77 -11.93 5.40
CA LEU A 316 -10.51 -10.53 5.05
C LEU A 316 -11.62 -9.90 4.19
N LEU A 317 -12.22 -10.67 3.28
CA LEU A 317 -13.33 -10.22 2.43
C LEU A 317 -14.68 -10.20 3.17
N THR A 318 -14.77 -10.81 4.35
CA THR A 318 -16.01 -10.90 5.14
C THR A 318 -15.95 -10.17 6.48
N THR A 319 -14.76 -9.77 6.92
CA THR A 319 -14.56 -8.91 8.10
C THR A 319 -14.79 -7.42 7.77
N ARG A 320 -14.76 -6.58 8.80
CA ARG A 320 -14.90 -5.11 8.68
C ARG A 320 -13.64 -4.46 8.10
N GLY A 321 -13.81 -3.33 7.41
CA GLY A 321 -12.73 -2.55 6.79
C GLY A 321 -12.92 -2.41 5.28
N MET A 322 -12.05 -1.61 4.66
CA MET A 322 -11.90 -1.59 3.20
C MET A 322 -11.28 -2.90 2.75
N ARG A 323 -11.88 -3.50 1.72
CA ARG A 323 -11.47 -4.80 1.21
C ARG A 323 -10.21 -4.64 0.35
N PRO A 324 -9.22 -5.53 0.45
CA PRO A 324 -8.13 -5.53 -0.49
C PRO A 324 -8.51 -6.27 -1.78
N GLY A 325 -7.98 -5.79 -2.90
CA GLY A 325 -8.03 -6.48 -4.19
C GLY A 325 -7.16 -7.72 -4.18
N HIS A 326 -7.63 -8.76 -4.87
CA HIS A 326 -6.91 -10.02 -5.02
C HIS A 326 -5.60 -9.78 -5.79
N LYS A 327 -4.44 -9.77 -5.12
CA LYS A 327 -3.13 -9.47 -5.74
C LYS A 327 -2.88 -10.33 -7.00
N SER A 328 -2.33 -9.70 -8.03
CA SER A 328 -1.73 -10.36 -9.17
C SER A 328 -0.59 -11.23 -8.66
N VAL A 329 -0.64 -12.49 -9.06
CA VAL A 329 0.52 -13.37 -9.07
C VAL A 329 1.51 -12.82 -10.10
N SER A 330 2.26 -11.77 -9.76
CA SER A 330 3.52 -11.50 -10.42
C SER A 330 4.58 -12.31 -9.68
N ARG A 331 5.39 -13.03 -10.45
CA ARG A 331 6.37 -14.05 -10.03
C ARG A 331 7.54 -13.49 -9.20
N ALA A 332 7.43 -12.26 -8.69
CA ALA A 332 8.46 -11.62 -7.91
C ALA A 332 8.39 -12.14 -6.46
N GLU A 333 9.20 -13.15 -6.19
CA GLU A 333 9.75 -13.41 -4.86
C GLU A 333 10.33 -12.08 -4.35
N GLN A 334 9.75 -11.51 -3.29
CA GLN A 334 10.21 -10.25 -2.70
C GLN A 334 11.22 -10.54 -1.59
N VAL A 335 12.37 -9.85 -1.63
CA VAL A 335 13.27 -9.69 -0.49
C VAL A 335 12.62 -8.70 0.48
N PRO A 336 12.57 -8.97 1.80
CA PRO A 336 12.14 -7.97 2.77
C PRO A 336 13.10 -6.77 2.77
N GLN A 337 12.61 -5.57 3.04
CA GLN A 337 13.43 -4.35 3.24
C GLN A 337 14.31 -4.40 4.53
N ARG A 338 14.97 -5.53 4.84
CA ARG A 338 15.81 -5.65 6.03
C ARG A 338 17.26 -5.90 5.68
N GLY A 339 18.13 -4.99 6.14
CA GLY A 339 19.56 -5.22 6.33
C GLY A 339 19.88 -6.19 7.49
N ASP A 340 19.18 -7.32 7.59
CA ASP A 340 19.60 -8.43 8.46
C ASP A 340 20.13 -9.58 7.57
N PRO A 341 21.45 -9.83 7.54
CA PRO A 341 22.08 -10.81 6.63
C PRO A 341 21.78 -12.28 6.96
N ARG A 342 20.75 -12.58 7.76
CA ARG A 342 20.48 -13.93 8.30
C ARG A 342 19.26 -14.66 7.74
N ILE A 343 18.53 -14.08 6.78
CA ILE A 343 17.43 -14.79 6.10
C ILE A 343 17.82 -15.03 4.64
N ILE A 344 18.80 -15.91 4.44
CA ILE A 344 19.08 -16.52 3.13
C ILE A 344 18.43 -17.90 3.16
N GLY A 345 17.24 -18.01 2.58
CA GLY A 345 16.47 -19.25 2.48
C GLY A 345 16.26 -19.67 1.03
N THR A 346 17.27 -20.37 0.49
CA THR A 346 17.22 -21.39 -0.58
C THR A 346 16.49 -21.11 -1.90
N ARG A 347 17.34 -21.00 -2.94
CA ARG A 347 17.09 -21.16 -4.39
C ARG A 347 16.37 -22.48 -4.74
N SER A 348 15.47 -22.47 -5.73
CA SER A 348 15.47 -23.36 -6.93
C SER A 348 14.08 -23.73 -7.52
N LEU A 349 13.83 -23.23 -8.76
CA LEU A 349 13.22 -23.84 -9.98
C LEU A 349 11.77 -24.42 -9.92
N ALA A 350 10.85 -24.19 -10.88
CA ALA A 350 10.93 -24.37 -12.35
C ALA A 350 9.76 -23.65 -13.12
N PRO A 351 9.66 -23.70 -14.47
CA PRO A 351 9.16 -22.61 -15.35
C PRO A 351 7.64 -22.57 -15.66
N CYS A 352 7.13 -21.38 -16.00
CA CYS A 352 5.86 -21.21 -16.72
C CYS A 352 5.99 -21.69 -18.16
N HIS A 353 5.52 -22.91 -18.47
CA HIS A 353 5.21 -23.30 -19.84
C HIS A 353 3.86 -22.69 -20.26
N LEU A 354 3.91 -21.67 -21.13
CA LEU A 354 2.78 -21.32 -22.01
C LEU A 354 2.83 -22.26 -23.23
N GLY A 355 2.41 -23.52 -23.01
CA GLY A 355 2.18 -24.49 -24.07
C GLY A 355 0.68 -24.80 -24.14
N ALA A 356 0.04 -24.39 -25.23
CA ALA A 356 -1.37 -24.63 -25.48
C ALA A 356 -1.71 -26.13 -25.40
N THR A 357 -2.39 -26.55 -24.32
CA THR A 357 -3.25 -27.73 -24.35
C THR A 357 -4.53 -27.47 -23.57
N ARG A 358 -5.61 -27.40 -24.34
CA ARG A 358 -6.99 -27.23 -23.92
C ARG A 358 -7.41 -28.48 -23.12
N ARG A 359 -7.71 -28.36 -21.83
CA ARG A 359 -8.58 -29.32 -21.11
C ARG A 359 -9.57 -28.56 -20.23
N SER A 360 -10.83 -28.67 -20.65
CA SER A 360 -12.03 -28.12 -20.03
C SER A 360 -12.39 -28.86 -18.74
N ARG A 361 -12.66 -28.10 -17.67
CA ARG A 361 -13.64 -28.40 -16.60
C ARG A 361 -14.07 -27.08 -15.93
N PRO A 362 -15.32 -26.94 -15.48
CA PRO A 362 -15.96 -25.63 -15.33
C PRO A 362 -15.52 -24.90 -14.05
N ARG A 363 -15.25 -23.60 -14.19
CA ARG A 363 -15.14 -22.66 -13.09
C ARG A 363 -16.56 -22.24 -12.68
N SER A 364 -17.12 -22.88 -11.66
CA SER A 364 -18.35 -22.43 -10.99
C SER A 364 -18.22 -22.70 -9.49
N ALA A 365 -17.82 -21.68 -8.74
CA ALA A 365 -18.02 -21.58 -7.28
C ALA A 365 -17.65 -20.19 -6.73
N THR A 366 -16.68 -19.48 -7.31
CA THR A 366 -16.13 -18.27 -6.66
C THR A 366 -16.71 -16.94 -7.18
N ALA A 367 -17.40 -16.93 -8.32
CA ALA A 367 -18.00 -15.71 -8.89
C ALA A 367 -19.47 -15.54 -8.50
N GLU A 368 -20.17 -16.63 -8.17
CA GLU A 368 -21.61 -16.62 -7.86
C GLU A 368 -21.88 -16.19 -6.41
N GLU A 369 -20.96 -16.49 -5.49
CA GLU A 369 -21.10 -16.14 -4.06
C GLU A 369 -20.84 -14.65 -3.76
N ALA A 370 -20.03 -13.97 -4.58
CA ALA A 370 -19.80 -12.52 -4.45
C ALA A 370 -20.98 -11.68 -4.97
N GLY A 371 -21.73 -12.18 -5.95
CA GLY A 371 -22.91 -11.49 -6.51
C GLY A 371 -24.21 -11.74 -5.74
N ALA A 372 -24.37 -12.91 -5.11
CA ALA A 372 -25.66 -13.33 -4.56
C ALA A 372 -26.00 -12.76 -3.16
N ARG A 373 -25.05 -12.17 -2.42
CA ARG A 373 -25.30 -11.70 -1.04
C ARG A 373 -25.55 -10.20 -0.87
N SER A 374 -25.38 -9.38 -1.91
CA SER A 374 -25.72 -7.94 -1.84
C SER A 374 -27.22 -7.64 -1.87
N ALA A 375 -28.08 -8.59 -2.30
CA ALA A 375 -29.52 -8.34 -2.48
C ALA A 375 -30.43 -8.98 -1.40
N ALA A 376 -29.91 -9.85 -0.53
CA ALA A 376 -30.77 -10.70 0.32
C ALA A 376 -30.81 -10.34 1.81
N LEU A 377 -29.94 -9.44 2.30
CA LEU A 377 -29.82 -9.14 3.74
C LEU A 377 -30.47 -7.80 4.16
N LEU A 378 -31.09 -7.05 3.24
CA LEU A 378 -31.73 -5.75 3.54
C LEU A 378 -33.25 -5.70 3.32
N SER A 379 -33.93 -6.82 3.13
CA SER A 379 -35.40 -6.83 3.06
C SER A 379 -36.01 -8.03 3.77
N ARG A 380 -36.25 -7.88 5.08
CA ARG A 380 -37.29 -8.57 5.85
C ARG A 380 -37.28 -8.08 7.30
N SER A 381 -38.02 -7.01 7.55
CA SER A 381 -38.64 -6.76 8.86
C SER A 381 -40.15 -6.81 8.64
N PRO A 382 -40.89 -7.69 9.35
CA PRO A 382 -42.33 -7.51 9.52
C PRO A 382 -42.65 -7.45 11.02
N LEU A 383 -42.89 -6.24 11.53
CA LEU A 383 -43.68 -6.03 12.75
C LEU A 383 -44.43 -4.70 12.65
N SER A 384 -45.62 -4.77 12.06
CA SER A 384 -46.87 -4.16 12.56
C SER A 384 -48.02 -5.03 12.09
#